data_AF-A0A6M0LP59-F1
#
_entry.id   AF-A0A6M0LP59-F1
#
_cell.length_a   1.000
_cell.length_b   1.000
_cell.length_c   1.000
_cell.angle_alpha   90.00
_cell.angle_beta   90.00
_cell.angle_gamma   90.00
#
_symmetry.space_group_name_H-M   'P 1'
#
loop_
_entity.id
_entity.type
_entity.pdbx_description
1 polymer ?
#
loop_
_entity_poly.entity_id
_entity_poly.type
_entity_poly.pdbx_seq_one_letter_code
_entity_poly.pdbx_strand_id
1 'polypeptide(L)'
;MSQHYENEGSAASRSKAFVWLMQRVTGVGLVLFLVLHFWVQHMPTGFLATAGEYSEILKTLLEASPEVVDAIADGKIKEALPGEHVITYSKVLERLRTPLWKIIDILLLLFALLHGMLGLMNVLGDYMKRVRLRKAVVFCCWAVTLFLAGQGIVVIMAVGMK
;
A
#
# COMPACT_ATOMS: atom_id res chain seq x y z
N MET A 1 -16.36 46.68 11.70
CA MET A 1 -16.88 45.48 11.00
C MET A 1 -15.96 45.10 9.84
N SER A 2 -14.67 44.86 10.12
CA SER A 2 -13.63 44.60 9.09
C SER A 2 -12.62 43.54 9.54
N GLN A 3 -12.25 43.49 10.83
CA GLN A 3 -11.31 42.49 11.36
C GLN A 3 -11.85 41.04 11.34
N HIS A 4 -13.18 40.84 11.40
CA HIS A 4 -13.78 39.49 11.44
C HIS A 4 -13.79 38.80 10.06
N TYR A 5 -13.78 39.56 8.95
CA TYR A 5 -13.70 39.00 7.59
C TYR A 5 -12.27 38.64 7.19
N GLU A 6 -11.26 39.40 7.67
CA GLU A 6 -9.85 39.11 7.38
C GLU A 6 -9.35 37.82 8.05
N ASN A 7 -9.83 37.53 9.26
CA ASN A 7 -9.34 36.41 10.06
C ASN A 7 -9.86 35.04 9.58
N GLU A 8 -11.10 34.96 9.13
CA GLU A 8 -11.70 33.71 8.61
C GLU A 8 -11.13 33.29 7.24
N GLY A 9 -10.80 34.27 6.38
CA GLY A 9 -10.19 34.02 5.08
C GLY A 9 -8.76 33.45 5.16
N SER A 10 -7.97 33.90 6.14
CA SER A 10 -6.57 33.50 6.34
C SER A 10 -6.41 32.04 6.77
N ALA A 11 -7.21 31.58 7.75
CA ALA A 11 -7.11 30.21 8.25
C ALA A 11 -7.58 29.17 7.21
N ALA A 12 -8.68 29.46 6.52
CA ALA A 12 -9.19 28.60 5.45
C ALA A 12 -8.24 28.54 4.24
N SER A 13 -7.59 29.66 3.88
CA SER A 13 -6.56 29.72 2.84
C SER A 13 -5.34 28.87 3.19
N ARG A 14 -4.81 29.00 4.42
CA ARG A 14 -3.66 28.21 4.89
C ARG A 14 -3.92 26.71 4.88
N SER A 15 -5.11 26.27 5.29
CA SER A 15 -5.50 24.85 5.27
C SER A 15 -5.54 24.28 3.84
N LYS A 16 -6.09 25.03 2.88
CA LYS A 16 -6.10 24.64 1.46
C LYS A 16 -4.70 24.58 0.86
N ALA A 17 -3.86 25.57 1.16
CA ALA A 17 -2.48 25.60 0.71
C ALA A 17 -1.67 24.41 1.27
N PHE A 18 -1.88 24.07 2.54
CA PHE A 18 -1.26 22.90 3.17
C PHE A 18 -1.70 21.59 2.51
N VAL A 19 -3.00 21.38 2.30
CA VAL A 19 -3.52 20.18 1.61
C VAL A 19 -2.95 20.06 0.20
N TRP A 20 -2.90 21.18 -0.53
CA TRP A 20 -2.30 21.22 -1.86
C TRP A 20 -0.81 20.83 -1.82
N LEU A 21 -0.05 21.37 -0.87
CA LEU A 21 1.37 21.04 -0.71
C LEU A 21 1.55 19.56 -0.38
N MET A 22 0.75 19.04 0.57
CA MET A 22 0.79 17.64 0.95
C MET A 22 0.45 16.70 -0.21
N GLN A 23 -0.47 17.06 -1.10
CA GLN A 23 -0.74 16.30 -2.32
C GLN A 23 0.51 16.19 -3.22
N ARG A 24 1.31 17.26 -3.33
CA ARG A 24 2.55 17.26 -4.13
C ARG A 24 3.65 16.47 -3.48
N VAL A 25 3.90 16.70 -2.19
CA VAL A 25 4.94 16.00 -1.43
C VAL A 25 4.67 14.50 -1.41
N THR A 26 3.44 14.09 -1.12
CA THR A 26 3.06 12.67 -1.13
C THR A 26 3.10 12.08 -2.53
N GLY A 27 2.72 12.85 -3.57
CA GLY A 27 2.79 12.39 -4.96
C GLY A 27 4.23 12.14 -5.42
N VAL A 28 5.16 13.04 -5.11
CA VAL A 28 6.59 12.86 -5.43
C VAL A 28 7.17 11.67 -4.65
N GLY A 29 6.85 11.56 -3.35
CA GLY A 29 7.26 10.41 -2.55
C GLY A 29 6.70 9.10 -3.10
N LEU A 30 5.46 9.09 -3.56
CA LEU A 30 4.85 7.91 -4.18
C LEU A 30 5.56 7.48 -5.46
N VAL A 31 5.96 8.41 -6.32
CA VAL A 31 6.74 8.05 -7.52
C VAL A 31 8.02 7.32 -7.12
N LEU A 32 8.75 7.85 -6.14
CA LEU A 32 9.98 7.22 -5.64
C LEU A 32 9.72 5.83 -5.05
N PHE A 33 8.74 5.70 -4.14
CA PHE A 33 8.47 4.44 -3.46
C PHE A 33 7.86 3.40 -4.39
N LEU A 34 7.02 3.79 -5.36
CA LEU A 34 6.47 2.87 -6.36
C LEU A 34 7.55 2.35 -7.30
N VAL A 35 8.48 3.20 -7.75
CA VAL A 35 9.62 2.73 -8.55
C VAL A 35 10.42 1.68 -7.79
N LEU A 36 10.74 1.94 -6.52
CA LEU A 36 11.42 0.98 -5.66
C LEU A 36 10.60 -0.31 -5.46
N HIS A 37 9.30 -0.17 -5.21
CA HIS A 37 8.39 -1.30 -5.04
C HIS A 37 8.34 -2.18 -6.29
N PHE A 38 8.11 -1.60 -7.47
CA PHE A 38 8.10 -2.34 -8.72
C PHE A 38 9.45 -2.97 -9.03
N TRP A 39 10.54 -2.25 -8.78
CA TRP A 39 11.88 -2.80 -8.94
C TRP A 39 12.05 -4.07 -8.11
N VAL A 40 11.72 -4.02 -6.81
CA VAL A 40 11.90 -5.16 -5.90
C VAL A 40 10.98 -6.34 -6.23
N GLN A 41 9.74 -6.06 -6.65
CA GLN A 41 8.76 -7.13 -6.91
C GLN A 41 8.82 -7.72 -8.32
N HIS A 42 9.42 -7.04 -9.30
CA HIS A 42 9.41 -7.48 -10.70
C HIS A 42 10.80 -7.68 -11.32
N MET A 43 11.85 -7.07 -10.79
CA MET A 43 13.21 -7.27 -11.31
C MET A 43 13.88 -8.44 -10.57
N PRO A 44 14.87 -9.11 -11.20
CA PRO A 44 15.62 -10.22 -10.60
C PRO A 44 16.48 -9.74 -9.41
N THR A 45 15.84 -9.55 -8.27
CA THR A 45 16.48 -9.19 -7.00
C THR A 45 16.66 -10.41 -6.11
N GLY A 46 17.53 -10.32 -5.11
CA GLY A 46 17.69 -11.39 -4.10
C GLY A 46 16.44 -11.64 -3.24
N PHE A 47 15.39 -10.83 -3.39
CA PHE A 47 14.14 -10.92 -2.64
C PHE A 47 13.01 -11.62 -3.40
N LEU A 48 13.31 -12.25 -4.54
CA LEU A 48 12.38 -13.10 -5.28
C LEU A 48 12.96 -14.52 -5.38
N ALA A 49 12.08 -15.53 -5.37
CA ALA A 49 12.49 -16.90 -5.57
C ALA A 49 12.78 -17.13 -7.05
N THR A 50 13.90 -17.79 -7.34
CA THR A 50 14.15 -18.32 -8.68
C THR A 50 13.13 -19.40 -9.04
N ALA A 51 12.95 -19.68 -10.32
CA ALA A 51 12.10 -20.79 -10.78
C ALA A 51 12.43 -22.12 -10.09
N GLY A 52 13.72 -22.43 -9.86
CA GLY A 52 14.14 -23.64 -9.15
C GLY A 52 13.72 -23.66 -7.68
N GLU A 53 13.98 -22.58 -6.93
CA GLU A 53 13.53 -22.44 -5.53
C GLU A 53 12.00 -22.53 -5.42
N TYR A 54 11.27 -21.97 -6.41
CA TYR A 54 9.82 -22.05 -6.45
C TYR A 54 9.32 -23.50 -6.68
N SER A 55 9.94 -24.25 -7.60
CA SER A 55 9.59 -25.65 -7.84
C SER A 55 9.80 -26.52 -6.60
N GLU A 56 10.85 -26.26 -5.82
CA GLU A 56 11.09 -26.97 -4.55
C GLU A 56 9.99 -26.67 -3.53
N ILE A 57 9.59 -25.39 -3.39
CA ILE A 57 8.46 -25.00 -2.53
C ILE A 57 7.18 -25.72 -2.98
N LEU A 58 6.89 -25.71 -4.29
CA LEU A 58 5.69 -26.33 -4.82
C LEU A 58 5.65 -27.83 -4.54
N LYS A 59 6.78 -28.52 -4.67
CA LYS A 59 6.90 -29.93 -4.33
C LYS A 59 6.56 -30.20 -2.86
N THR A 60 7.09 -29.39 -1.93
CA THR A 60 6.77 -29.56 -0.50
C THR A 60 5.30 -29.30 -0.19
N LEU A 61 4.67 -28.37 -0.91
CA LEU A 61 3.25 -28.07 -0.74
C LEU A 61 2.34 -29.18 -1.30
N LEU A 62 2.74 -29.79 -2.43
CA LEU A 62 2.04 -30.95 -3.01
C LEU A 62 2.08 -32.17 -2.09
N GLU A 63 3.20 -32.38 -1.40
CA GLU A 63 3.34 -33.45 -0.40
C GLU A 63 2.51 -33.16 0.87
N ALA A 64 2.29 -31.89 1.21
CA ALA A 64 1.61 -31.47 2.43
C ALA A 64 0.08 -31.32 2.28
N SER A 65 -0.43 -30.93 1.11
CA SER A 65 -1.86 -30.67 0.90
C SER A 65 -2.35 -31.18 -0.47
N PRO A 66 -3.35 -32.10 -0.48
CA PRO A 66 -4.02 -32.52 -1.71
C PRO A 66 -4.69 -31.36 -2.47
N GLU A 67 -5.09 -30.28 -1.78
CA GLU A 67 -5.74 -29.12 -2.40
C GLU A 67 -4.84 -28.42 -3.43
N VAL A 68 -3.51 -28.52 -3.28
CA VAL A 68 -2.54 -27.93 -4.20
C VAL A 68 -2.55 -28.69 -5.54
N VAL A 69 -2.77 -30.01 -5.50
CA VAL A 69 -2.91 -30.84 -6.71
C VAL A 69 -4.12 -30.37 -7.51
N ASP A 70 -5.26 -30.20 -6.85
CA ASP A 70 -6.50 -29.72 -7.47
C ASP A 70 -6.32 -28.29 -8.03
N ALA A 71 -5.63 -27.43 -7.29
CA ALA A 71 -5.36 -26.06 -7.73
C ALA A 71 -4.42 -25.97 -8.95
N ILE A 72 -3.46 -26.89 -9.09
CA ILE A 72 -2.63 -26.99 -10.31
C ILE A 72 -3.46 -27.54 -11.47
N ALA A 73 -4.26 -28.58 -11.24
CA ALA A 73 -5.14 -29.15 -12.26
C ALA A 73 -6.14 -28.12 -12.81
N ASP A 74 -6.67 -27.26 -11.93
CA ASP A 74 -7.54 -26.13 -12.28
C ASP A 74 -6.79 -24.93 -12.91
N GLY A 75 -5.46 -24.98 -13.00
CA GLY A 75 -4.63 -23.90 -13.53
C GLY A 75 -4.55 -22.64 -12.64
N LYS A 76 -5.00 -22.73 -11.38
CA LYS A 76 -4.92 -21.65 -10.38
C LYS A 76 -3.49 -21.45 -9.88
N ILE A 77 -2.69 -22.53 -9.87
CA ILE A 77 -1.27 -22.50 -9.59
C ILE A 77 -0.54 -22.97 -10.84
N LYS A 78 0.44 -22.19 -11.28
CA LYS A 78 1.26 -22.50 -12.46
C LYS A 78 2.69 -22.72 -12.00
N GLU A 79 3.38 -23.63 -12.68
CA GLU A 79 4.83 -23.76 -12.56
C GLU A 79 5.51 -22.48 -13.06
N ALA A 80 6.65 -22.14 -12.47
CA ALA A 80 7.44 -21.00 -12.90
C ALA A 80 8.12 -21.29 -14.25
N LEU A 81 8.15 -20.30 -15.13
CA LEU A 81 8.87 -20.36 -16.39
C LEU A 81 10.39 -20.36 -16.15
N PRO A 82 11.19 -20.92 -17.07
CA PRO A 82 12.65 -20.84 -16.98
C PRO A 82 13.13 -19.39 -16.90
N GLY A 83 13.89 -19.05 -15.85
CA GLY A 83 14.38 -17.69 -15.61
C GLY A 83 13.38 -16.73 -14.95
N GLU A 84 12.19 -17.21 -14.57
CA GLU A 84 11.21 -16.42 -13.84
C GLU A 84 11.63 -16.19 -12.38
N HIS A 85 11.23 -15.04 -11.86
CA HIS A 85 11.39 -14.65 -10.46
C HIS A 85 10.02 -14.46 -9.83
N VAL A 86 9.74 -15.24 -8.78
CA VAL A 86 8.41 -15.38 -8.19
C VAL A 86 8.39 -14.84 -6.75
N ILE A 87 7.32 -14.13 -6.40
CA ILE A 87 7.09 -13.68 -5.03
C ILE A 87 6.63 -14.88 -4.20
N THR A 88 7.36 -15.20 -3.13
CA THR A 88 7.04 -16.29 -2.20
C THR A 88 7.01 -15.80 -0.76
N TYR A 89 6.27 -16.52 0.10
CA TYR A 89 6.19 -16.19 1.53
C TYR A 89 7.56 -16.12 2.20
N SER A 90 8.45 -17.08 1.92
CA SER A 90 9.79 -17.14 2.51
C SER A 90 10.65 -15.92 2.17
N LYS A 91 10.63 -15.47 0.91
CA LYS A 91 11.37 -14.28 0.47
C LYS A 91 10.80 -12.98 1.00
N VAL A 92 9.46 -12.87 1.09
CA VAL A 92 8.80 -11.73 1.73
C VAL A 92 9.16 -11.66 3.22
N LEU A 93 9.14 -12.81 3.91
CA LEU A 93 9.54 -12.92 5.31
C LEU A 93 10.99 -12.51 5.52
N GLU A 94 11.91 -12.99 4.67
CA GLU A 94 13.32 -12.63 4.70
C GLU A 94 13.52 -11.10 4.54
N ARG A 95 12.86 -10.48 3.57
CA ARG A 95 12.91 -9.02 3.35
C ARG A 95 12.42 -8.26 4.59
N LEU A 96 11.26 -8.65 5.11
CA LEU A 96 10.62 -8.00 6.25
C LEU A 96 11.33 -8.25 7.60
N ARG A 97 12.30 -9.18 7.68
CA ARG A 97 13.16 -9.30 8.88
C ARG A 97 14.08 -8.09 9.05
N THR A 98 14.38 -7.36 7.98
CA THR A 98 15.24 -6.18 8.08
C THR A 98 14.42 -4.93 8.46
N PRO A 99 14.89 -4.09 9.40
CA PRO A 99 14.19 -2.86 9.77
C PRO A 99 14.04 -1.86 8.62
N LEU A 100 15.02 -1.80 7.71
CA LEU A 100 15.00 -0.88 6.58
C LEU A 100 13.82 -1.15 5.64
N TRP A 101 13.58 -2.41 5.27
CA TRP A 101 12.45 -2.77 4.40
C TRP A 101 11.10 -2.50 5.06
N LYS A 102 10.98 -2.70 6.38
CA LYS A 102 9.75 -2.32 7.13
C LYS A 102 9.48 -0.81 7.03
N ILE A 103 10.51 0.02 7.20
CA ILE A 103 10.37 1.48 7.09
C ILE A 103 9.92 1.88 5.69
N ILE A 104 10.54 1.30 4.65
CA ILE A 104 10.18 1.56 3.25
C ILE A 104 8.72 1.20 2.98
N ASP A 105 8.29 0.00 3.36
CA ASP A 105 6.92 -0.48 3.12
C ASP A 105 5.87 0.34 3.92
N ILE A 106 6.19 0.73 5.16
CA ILE A 106 5.33 1.61 5.96
C ILE A 106 5.24 3.02 5.35
N LEU A 107 6.35 3.58 4.87
CA LEU A 107 6.34 4.88 4.20
C LEU A 107 5.54 4.84 2.90
N LEU A 108 5.72 3.80 2.08
CA LEU A 108 4.90 3.59 0.88
C LEU A 108 3.41 3.52 1.22
N LEU A 109 3.04 2.73 2.24
CA LEU A 109 1.65 2.61 2.73
C LEU A 109 1.08 3.96 3.14
N LEU A 110 1.78 4.72 3.98
CA LEU A 110 1.32 6.01 4.49
C LEU A 110 1.21 7.05 3.38
N PHE A 111 2.19 7.11 2.47
CA PHE A 111 2.15 8.02 1.32
C PHE A 111 1.01 7.68 0.36
N ALA A 112 0.77 6.40 0.09
CA ALA A 112 -0.33 5.95 -0.78
C ALA A 112 -1.69 6.32 -0.20
N LEU A 113 -1.92 5.98 1.07
CA LEU A 113 -3.17 6.26 1.74
C LEU A 113 -3.43 7.75 1.90
N LEU A 114 -2.41 8.54 2.28
CA LEU A 114 -2.55 9.98 2.42
C LEU A 114 -2.81 10.66 1.05
N HIS A 115 -2.05 10.31 0.02
CA HIS A 115 -2.23 10.86 -1.33
C HIS A 115 -3.62 10.54 -1.90
N GLY A 116 -4.04 9.28 -1.74
CA GLY A 116 -5.36 8.82 -2.17
C GLY A 116 -6.48 9.54 -1.43
N MET A 117 -6.37 9.68 -0.11
CA MET A 117 -7.40 10.34 0.71
C MET A 117 -7.51 11.85 0.41
N LEU A 118 -6.39 12.56 0.31
CA LEU A 118 -6.38 13.98 -0.03
C LEU A 118 -6.93 14.24 -1.45
N GLY A 119 -6.60 13.36 -2.41
CA GLY A 119 -7.19 13.41 -3.75
C GLY A 119 -8.70 13.12 -3.75
N LEU A 120 -9.13 12.10 -3.02
CA LEU A 120 -10.53 11.72 -2.88
C LEU A 120 -11.36 12.83 -2.25
N MET A 121 -10.82 13.58 -1.28
CA MET A 121 -11.49 14.75 -0.70
C MET A 121 -11.80 15.82 -1.74
N ASN A 122 -10.94 16.03 -2.73
CA ASN A 122 -11.20 16.97 -3.84
C ASN A 122 -12.36 16.45 -4.72
N VAL A 123 -12.29 15.18 -5.12
CA VAL A 123 -13.36 14.52 -5.91
C VAL A 123 -14.71 14.61 -5.19
N LEU A 124 -14.78 14.25 -3.91
CA LEU A 124 -16.01 14.34 -3.12
C LEU A 124 -16.48 15.80 -2.97
N GLY A 125 -15.55 16.75 -2.87
CA GLY A 125 -15.82 18.18 -2.87
C GLY A 125 -16.58 18.64 -4.12
N ASP A 126 -16.16 18.15 -5.28
CA ASP A 126 -16.66 18.55 -6.60
C ASP A 126 -18.00 17.88 -6.94
N TYR A 127 -18.13 16.58 -6.67
CA TYR A 127 -19.29 15.79 -7.10
C TYR A 127 -20.43 15.74 -6.07
N MET A 128 -20.16 15.84 -4.76
CA MET A 128 -21.22 15.74 -3.74
C MET A 128 -21.77 17.10 -3.33
N LYS A 129 -22.94 17.46 -3.86
CA LYS A 129 -23.61 18.75 -3.55
C LYS A 129 -24.28 18.79 -2.18
N ARG A 130 -24.71 17.63 -1.64
CA ARG A 130 -25.33 17.55 -0.30
C ARG A 130 -24.28 17.54 0.80
N VAL A 131 -24.17 18.65 1.54
CA VAL A 131 -23.11 18.85 2.56
C VAL A 131 -23.12 17.78 3.66
N ARG A 132 -24.28 17.38 4.17
CA ARG A 132 -24.37 16.35 5.23
C ARG A 132 -23.86 14.99 4.74
N LEU A 133 -24.31 14.58 3.56
CA LEU A 133 -23.88 13.32 2.95
C LEU A 133 -22.39 13.34 2.64
N ARG A 134 -21.86 14.46 2.11
CA ARG A 134 -20.43 14.62 1.85
C ARG A 134 -19.60 14.47 3.13
N LYS A 135 -20.00 15.14 4.23
CA LYS A 135 -19.31 15.02 5.52
C LYS A 135 -19.33 13.58 6.06
N ALA A 136 -20.48 12.89 5.96
CA ALA A 136 -20.60 11.50 6.36
C ALA A 136 -19.66 10.59 5.55
N VAL A 137 -19.65 10.75 4.22
CA VAL A 137 -18.75 9.97 3.35
C VAL A 137 -17.28 10.26 3.63
N VAL A 138 -16.89 11.53 3.77
CA VAL A 138 -15.51 11.91 4.11
C VAL A 138 -15.08 11.29 5.45
N PHE A 139 -15.96 11.30 6.46
CA PHE A 139 -15.68 10.64 7.74
C PHE A 139 -15.47 9.14 7.57
N CYS A 140 -16.34 8.44 6.83
CA CYS A 140 -16.17 7.02 6.52
C CYS A 140 -14.86 6.74 5.79
N CYS A 141 -14.50 7.56 4.79
CA CYS A 141 -13.24 7.42 4.06
C CYS A 141 -12.02 7.59 4.97
N TRP A 142 -12.04 8.53 5.91
CA TRP A 142 -10.98 8.67 6.91
C TRP A 142 -10.91 7.46 7.85
N ALA A 143 -12.06 6.96 8.32
CA ALA A 143 -12.10 5.77 9.15
C ALA A 143 -11.49 4.55 8.44
N VAL A 144 -11.85 4.33 7.18
CA VAL A 144 -11.26 3.28 6.34
C VAL A 144 -9.77 3.50 6.14
N THR A 145 -9.34 4.73 5.85
CA THR A 145 -7.92 5.06 5.66
C THR A 145 -7.10 4.75 6.91
N LEU A 146 -7.58 5.13 8.09
CA LEU A 146 -6.92 4.86 9.37
C LEU A 146 -6.92 3.37 9.71
N PHE A 147 -8.03 2.67 9.44
CA PHE A 147 -8.11 1.22 9.62
C PHE A 147 -7.07 0.49 8.75
N LEU A 148 -7.00 0.82 7.46
CA LEU A 148 -6.03 0.23 6.53
C LEU A 148 -4.59 0.56 6.91
N ALA A 149 -4.31 1.80 7.33
CA ALA A 149 -2.99 2.19 7.82
C ALA A 149 -2.59 1.36 9.05
N GLY A 150 -3.49 1.25 10.05
CA GLY A 150 -3.26 0.47 11.26
C GLY A 150 -3.04 -1.01 10.96
N GLN A 151 -3.92 -1.63 10.16
CA GLN A 151 -3.80 -3.03 9.76
C GLN A 151 -2.51 -3.29 8.99
N GLY A 152 -2.16 -2.44 8.01
CA GLY A 152 -0.92 -2.59 7.24
C GLY A 152 0.33 -2.50 8.12
N ILE A 153 0.37 -1.56 9.05
CA ILE A 153 1.48 -1.44 10.01
C ILE A 153 1.56 -2.69 10.90
N VAL A 154 0.43 -3.19 11.42
CA VAL A 154 0.41 -4.41 12.24
C VAL A 154 0.95 -5.60 11.45
N VAL A 155 0.53 -5.80 10.21
CA VAL A 155 1.01 -6.90 9.35
C VAL A 155 2.53 -6.82 9.13
N ILE A 156 3.07 -5.64 8.85
CA ILE A 156 4.52 -5.44 8.63
C ILE A 156 5.31 -5.66 9.93
N MET A 157 4.76 -5.18 11.05
CA MET A 157 5.44 -5.27 12.34
C MET A 157 5.38 -6.67 12.95
N ALA A 158 4.31 -7.43 12.70
CA ALA A 158 4.12 -8.79 13.19
C ALA A 158 5.27 -9.73 12.81
N VAL A 159 5.93 -9.50 11.67
CA VAL A 159 7.11 -10.27 11.27
C VAL A 159 8.24 -10.08 12.27
N GLY A 160 8.59 -11.16 12.99
CA GLY A 160 9.67 -11.15 13.99
C GLY A 160 9.24 -10.68 15.38
N MET A 161 7.95 -10.42 15.61
CA MET A 161 7.40 -10.38 16.96
C MET A 161 7.33 -11.82 17.48
N LYS A 162 7.87 -12.06 18.68
CA LYS A 162 7.83 -13.36 19.37
C LYS A 162 6.55 -13.49 20.17
#